data_AF-A0A5S4YLT1-F1
#
_entry.id   AF-A0A5S4YLT1-F1
#
_cell.length_a   1.000
_cell.length_b   1.000
_cell.length_c   1.000
_cell.angle_alpha   90.00
_cell.angle_beta   90.00
_cell.angle_gamma   90.00
#
_symmetry.space_group_name_H-M   'P 1'
#
loop_
_entity.id
_entity.type
_entity.pdbx_description
1 polymer ?
#
loop_
_entity_poly.entity_id
_entity_poly.type
_entity_poly.pdbx_seq_one_letter_code
_entity_poly.pdbx_strand_id
1 'polypeptide(L)' 'MSKPGLNLPTSGYAIIVDGLVKTEFATTDGVEIGAKDLKRRFPILQVEIFDAAVQAARDVNAP' A
#
# COMPACT_ATOMS: atom_id res chain seq x y z
N MET A 1 -7.19 -9.23 -11.79
CA MET A 1 -6.52 -10.43 -11.25
C MET A 1 -6.27 -10.15 -9.78
N SER A 2 -7.18 -10.56 -8.90
CA SER A 2 -7.09 -10.28 -7.46
C SER A 2 -5.93 -11.12 -6.89
N LYS A 3 -4.85 -10.47 -6.41
CA LYS A 3 -3.70 -11.15 -5.76
C LYS A 3 -4.25 -12.07 -4.65
N PRO A 4 -4.20 -13.41 -4.78
CA PRO A 4 -4.79 -14.30 -3.80
C PRO A 4 -3.87 -14.37 -2.58
N GLY A 5 -4.38 -13.96 -1.42
CA GLY A 5 -3.73 -14.18 -0.12
C GLY A 5 -3.44 -12.94 0.74
N LEU A 6 -3.65 -11.72 0.23
CA LEU A 6 -3.66 -10.55 1.13
C LEU A 6 -5.00 -10.49 1.85
N ASN A 7 -4.97 -10.40 3.18
CA ASN A 7 -6.09 -9.87 3.96
C ASN A 7 -6.23 -8.38 3.63
N LEU A 8 -6.81 -8.09 2.47
CA LEU A 8 -7.03 -6.73 2.00
C LEU A 8 -8.14 -6.08 2.83
N PRO A 9 -7.98 -4.82 3.23
CA PRO A 9 -9.03 -4.12 3.95
C PRO A 9 -10.28 -3.97 3.06
N THR A 10 -11.45 -4.03 3.69
CA THR A 10 -12.74 -3.76 3.01
C THR A 10 -13.08 -2.28 2.93
N SER A 11 -12.32 -1.42 3.62
CA SER A 11 -12.50 0.04 3.65
C SER A 11 -11.19 0.75 3.95
N GLY A 12 -11.03 1.98 3.47
CA GLY A 12 -9.79 2.75 3.66
C GLY A 12 -8.67 2.28 2.74
N TYR A 13 -7.46 2.30 3.26
CA TYR A 13 -6.23 2.06 2.49
C TYR A 13 -5.30 1.08 3.20
N ALA A 14 -4.41 0.44 2.45
CA ALA A 14 -3.31 -0.34 3.01
C ALA A 14 -1.99 -0.13 2.28
N ILE A 15 -0.88 -0.30 3.01
CA ILE A 15 0.44 -0.45 2.42
C ILE A 15 0.71 -1.94 2.25
N ILE A 16 1.04 -2.31 1.02
CA ILE A 16 1.52 -3.63 0.64
C ILE A 16 3.04 -3.54 0.45
N VAL A 17 3.77 -4.45 1.09
CA VAL A 17 5.22 -4.57 0.95
C VAL A 17 5.55 -5.97 0.46
N ASP A 18 6.20 -6.07 -0.69
CA ASP A 18 6.56 -7.33 -1.35
C ASP A 18 5.38 -8.30 -1.45
N GLY A 19 4.18 -7.77 -1.73
CA GLY A 19 2.97 -8.56 -1.81
C GLY A 19 2.45 -9.05 -0.46
N LEU A 20 2.64 -8.31 0.64
CA LEU A 20 2.01 -8.53 1.95
C LEU A 20 1.42 -7.23 2.52
N VAL A 21 0.17 -7.23 3.01
CA VAL A 21 -0.38 -6.09 3.79
C VAL A 21 0.46 -5.94 5.06
N LYS A 22 0.99 -4.73 5.29
CA LYS A 22 1.73 -4.40 6.51
C LYS A 22 0.95 -3.51 7.46
N THR A 23 0.19 -2.56 6.93
CA THR A 23 -0.54 -1.58 7.73
C THR A 23 -1.72 -1.04 6.95
N GLU A 24 -2.73 -0.60 7.69
CA GLU A 24 -3.95 0.01 7.17
C GLU A 24 -4.02 1.49 7.58
N PHE A 25 -4.73 2.28 6.79
CA PHE A 25 -4.95 3.70 7.03
C PHE A 25 -6.39 4.08 6.70
N ALA A 26 -6.95 4.99 7.48
CA ALA A 26 -8.28 5.53 7.20
C ALA A 26 -8.27 6.57 6.06
N THR A 27 -7.14 7.24 5.80
CA THR A 27 -7.06 8.38 4.89
C THR A 27 -5.99 8.19 3.81
N THR A 28 -6.23 8.80 2.65
CA THR A 28 -5.29 8.80 1.51
C THR A 28 -3.97 9.46 1.88
N ASP A 29 -4.01 10.58 2.59
CA ASP A 29 -2.79 11.30 3.01
C ASP A 29 -1.92 10.47 3.95
N GLY A 30 -2.54 9.75 4.89
CA GLY A 30 -1.82 8.89 5.83
C GLY A 30 -1.09 7.75 5.12
N VAL A 31 -1.77 7.06 4.20
CA VAL A 31 -1.16 5.97 3.44
C VAL A 31 -0.07 6.47 2.49
N GLU A 32 -0.26 7.64 1.88
CA GLU A 32 0.70 8.27 0.97
C GLU A 32 2.01 8.64 1.67
N ILE A 33 1.91 9.31 2.83
CA ILE A 33 3.08 9.69 3.63
C ILE A 33 3.81 8.43 4.08
N GLY A 34 3.08 7.47 4.67
CA GLY A 34 3.69 6.23 5.16
C GLY A 34 4.39 5.42 4.06
N ALA A 35 3.76 5.28 2.89
CA ALA A 35 4.32 4.51 1.79
C ALA A 35 5.56 5.19 1.17
N LYS A 36 5.52 6.52 0.99
CA LYS A 36 6.66 7.29 0.49
C LYS A 36 7.84 7.25 1.45
N ASP A 37 7.60 7.39 2.75
CA ASP A 37 8.65 7.31 3.77
C ASP A 37 9.28 5.92 3.82
N LEU A 38 8.46 4.87 3.69
CA LEU A 38 8.97 3.50 3.61
C LEU A 38 9.83 3.29 2.36
N LYS A 39 9.36 3.73 1.19
CA LYS A 39 10.09 3.60 -0.08
C LYS A 39 11.40 4.40 -0.07
N ARG A 40 11.43 5.59 0.54
CA ARG A 40 12.65 6.38 0.73
C ARG A 40 13.68 5.68 1.60
N ARG A 41 13.24 5.10 2.72
CA ARG A 41 14.14 4.40 3.67
C ARG A 41 14.63 3.07 3.12
N PHE A 42 13.83 2.39 2.30
CA PHE A 42 14.14 1.09 1.74
C PHE A 42 13.82 1.05 0.24
N PRO A 43 14.66 1.65 -0.64
CA PRO A 43 14.37 1.77 -2.07
C PRO A 43 14.18 0.45 -2.80
N ILE A 44 14.79 -0.63 -2.28
CA ILE A 44 14.72 -1.98 -2.86
C ILE A 44 13.36 -2.66 -2.65
N LEU A 45 12.56 -2.26 -1.66
CA LEU A 45 11.26 -2.88 -1.39
C LEU A 45 10.24 -2.52 -2.46
N GLN A 46 9.40 -3.48 -2.86
CA GLN A 46 8.20 -3.19 -3.64
C GLN A 46 7.13 -2.68 -2.69
N VAL A 47 6.76 -1.41 -2.84
CA VAL A 47 5.76 -0.76 -1.99
C VAL A 47 4.58 -0.37 -2.86
N GLU A 48 3.40 -0.92 -2.56
CA GLU A 48 2.15 -0.58 -3.23
C GLU A 48 1.17 0.02 -2.20
N ILE A 49 0.33 0.94 -2.66
CA ILE A 49 -0.84 1.42 -1.91
C ILE A 49 -2.07 0.71 -2.48
N PHE A 50 -2.81 0.03 -1.61
CA PHE A 50 -4.13 -0.51 -1.92
C PHE A 50 -5.22 0.47 -1.49
N ASP A 51 -6.17 0.73 -2.39
CA ASP A 51 -7.40 1.49 -2.13
C ASP A 51 -8.58 0.52 -2.13
N ALA A 52 -9.24 0.38 -0.99
CA ALA A 52 -10.37 -0.52 -0.82
C ALA A 52 -11.64 -0.04 -1.56
N ALA A 53 -11.78 1.27 -1.78
CA ALA A 53 -12.98 1.82 -2.45
C ALA A 53 -13.04 1.40 -3.92
N VAL A 54 -11.89 1.29 -4.58
CA VAL A 54 -11.77 0.86 -5.98
C VAL A 54 -11.17 -0.54 -6.15
N GLN A 55 -10.82 -1.20 -5.04
CA GLN A 55 -10.17 -2.52 -5.00
C GLN A 55 -8.93 -2.62 -5.90
N ALA A 56 -8.10 -1.58 -5.89
CA ALA A 56 -6.93 -1.49 -6.75
C ALA A 56 -5.67 -1.17 -5.94
N ALA A 57 -4.56 -1.76 -6.35
CA ALA A 57 -3.23 -1.43 -5.83
C ALA A 57 -2.47 -0.62 -6.89
N ARG A 58 -1.63 0.31 -6.43
CA ARG A 58 -0.68 1.05 -7.28
C ARG A 58 0.68 1.13 -6.63
N ASP A 59 1.72 1.05 -7.45
CA ASP A 59 3.10 1.20 -7.00
C ASP A 59 3.40 2.62 -6.50
N VAL A 60 4.23 2.68 -5.46
CA VAL A 60 4.80 3.92 -4.97
C VAL A 60 6.24 4.01 -5.45
N ASN A 61 6.44 4.91 -6.40
CA ASN A 61 7.78 5.39 -6.75
C ASN A 61 8.11 6.56 -5.81
N ALA A 62 9.20 6.44 -5.06
CA ALA A 62 9.80 7.61 -4.45
C ALA A 62 10.60 8.35 -5.53
N PRO A 63 10.52 9.69 -5.61
CA PRO A 63 11.44 10.48 -6.43
C PRO A 63 12.89 10.31 -5.96
#